data_AF-A0A090D075-F1
#
_entry.id   AF-A0A090D075-F1
#
_cell.length_a   1.000
_cell.length_b   1.000
_cell.length_c   1.000
_cell.angle_alpha   90.00
_cell.angle_beta   90.00
_cell.angle_gamma   90.00
#
_symmetry.space_group_name_H-M   'P 1'
#
loop_
_entity.id
_entity.type
_entity.pdbx_description
1 polymer ?
#
loop_
_entity_poly.entity_id
_entity_poly.type
_entity_poly.pdbx_seq_one_letter_code
_entity_poly.pdbx_strand_id
1 'polypeptide(L)'
;MEASQNRLHPTLFLVDHEPYLARPQEKLHDYVKREPKYDLAFCRAWSEFEFSKVIPITTASDLLKKIDAIQKSAISHLSYELQGKATSTSSGLGRNWNCDEEGVTALIRDIWINRLDFLNLVVAAPETAPKYAHLQKNSLGITLCDKYSLSSESYDNLSLEDGQVSKKIIATNGSDRNETFERIQKELLLRYRDDKQWKDASYDYSPFGLFSIIDDPAEKKNKILQTLQSYFDQIKDSSSEEEKIKIIVTTLRTLMLLHPYHDGNGRTFYILTNLLLHQNQLKPTHLKNMCLYEGLTVERLVREVIEGQERFEAHFGSLEELSSGLFRYNEAVLQLKQLINNRSLPNSPKHSFLERNFNLLFRQVAASDKQNELLQFLIEKASILNIDLFSKGDKSGNALDVAIKYNNKKAIEQLKQVGLTPSLS
;
A
#
# COMPACT_ATOMS: atom_id res chain seq x y z
N MET A 1 -10.02 -22.70 26.99
CA MET A 1 -9.34 -21.40 26.76
C MET A 1 -8.07 -21.64 25.95
N GLU A 2 -8.21 -22.06 24.69
CA GLU A 2 -7.07 -22.48 23.84
C GLU A 2 -7.08 -21.82 22.44
N ALA A 3 -7.79 -20.70 22.27
CA ALA A 3 -7.84 -19.98 20.99
C ALA A 3 -6.82 -18.82 20.88
N SER A 4 -5.97 -18.58 21.90
CA SER A 4 -5.12 -17.38 21.96
C SER A 4 -3.68 -17.55 21.46
N GLN A 5 -3.25 -18.74 21.04
CA GLN A 5 -1.83 -19.00 20.76
C GLN A 5 -1.35 -18.60 19.35
N ASN A 6 -2.25 -18.28 18.41
CA ASN A 6 -1.88 -17.98 17.02
C ASN A 6 -2.22 -16.56 16.55
N ARG A 7 -2.65 -15.65 17.44
CA ARG A 7 -2.96 -14.28 17.04
C ARG A 7 -1.67 -13.51 16.70
N LEU A 8 -1.72 -12.78 15.60
CA LEU A 8 -0.65 -11.89 15.17
C LEU A 8 -0.62 -10.62 16.02
N HIS A 9 0.56 -10.03 16.18
CA HIS A 9 0.68 -8.72 16.82
C HIS A 9 -0.05 -7.66 15.98
N PRO A 10 -0.81 -6.71 16.59
CA PRO A 10 -1.58 -5.69 15.86
C PRO A 10 -0.78 -4.90 14.82
N THR A 11 0.51 -4.69 15.05
CA THR A 11 1.39 -4.00 14.10
C THR A 11 1.55 -4.72 12.77
N LEU A 12 1.23 -6.01 12.69
CA LEU A 12 1.27 -6.76 11.43
C LEU A 12 0.13 -6.37 10.49
N PHE A 13 -0.93 -5.73 11.01
CA PHE A 13 -1.97 -5.10 10.19
C PHE A 13 -1.48 -3.82 9.48
N LEU A 14 -0.37 -3.24 9.94
CA LEU A 14 0.23 -2.03 9.39
C LEU A 14 1.08 -2.32 8.15
N VAL A 15 1.30 -3.58 7.78
CA VAL A 15 2.18 -3.97 6.68
C VAL A 15 1.45 -4.95 5.77
N ASP A 16 1.97 -5.15 4.56
CA ASP A 16 1.43 -6.16 3.65
C ASP A 16 1.58 -7.57 4.27
N HIS A 17 0.52 -8.39 4.16
CA HIS A 17 0.55 -9.76 4.66
C HIS A 17 1.47 -10.66 3.84
N GLU A 18 1.40 -10.54 2.51
CA GLU A 18 2.28 -11.22 1.56
C GLU A 18 2.89 -10.14 0.63
N PRO A 19 4.18 -9.76 0.79
CA PRO A 19 4.79 -8.82 -0.13
C PRO A 19 4.83 -9.41 -1.54
N TYR A 20 4.62 -8.56 -2.55
CA TYR A 20 4.68 -8.97 -3.95
C TYR A 20 6.07 -9.55 -4.27
N LEU A 21 6.11 -10.83 -4.71
CA LEU A 21 7.28 -11.64 -5.08
C LEU A 21 8.15 -12.15 -3.92
N ALA A 22 8.20 -13.48 -3.72
CA ALA A 22 9.28 -14.34 -3.17
C ALA A 22 10.23 -13.81 -2.07
N ARG A 23 9.86 -12.75 -1.36
CA ARG A 23 10.62 -12.14 -0.28
C ARG A 23 10.05 -12.62 1.04
N PRO A 24 10.88 -12.81 2.07
CA PRO A 24 10.38 -13.01 3.42
C PRO A 24 9.43 -11.85 3.78
N GLN A 25 8.35 -12.16 4.50
CA GLN A 25 7.37 -11.19 4.95
C GLN A 25 8.08 -9.98 5.57
N GLU A 26 7.85 -8.80 5.01
CA GLU A 26 8.48 -7.58 5.50
C GLU A 26 7.97 -7.27 6.92
N LYS A 27 8.88 -6.88 7.80
CA LYS A 27 8.54 -6.51 9.18
C LYS A 27 8.32 -5.00 9.25
N LEU A 28 7.58 -4.53 10.27
CA LEU A 28 7.33 -3.09 10.47
C LEU A 28 8.60 -2.23 10.43
N HIS A 29 9.70 -2.72 11.00
CA HIS A 29 10.97 -1.98 10.99
C HIS A 29 11.55 -1.76 9.58
N ASP A 30 11.24 -2.63 8.60
CA ASP A 30 11.69 -2.49 7.22
C ASP A 30 10.93 -1.35 6.53
N TYR A 31 9.62 -1.25 6.78
CA TYR A 31 8.81 -0.11 6.35
C TYR A 31 9.29 1.19 7.00
N VAL A 32 9.50 1.21 8.32
CA VAL A 32 9.87 2.44 9.03
C VAL A 32 11.27 2.93 8.66
N LYS A 33 12.21 2.04 8.30
CA LYS A 33 13.50 2.43 7.72
C LYS A 33 13.35 3.21 6.42
N ARG A 34 12.38 2.83 5.57
CA ARG A 34 12.09 3.53 4.31
C ARG A 34 11.23 4.78 4.54
N GLU A 35 10.30 4.72 5.48
CA GLU A 35 9.32 5.76 5.75
C GLU A 35 9.22 6.05 7.27
N PRO A 36 10.08 6.95 7.79
CA PRO A 36 10.15 7.21 9.22
C PRO A 36 8.83 7.69 9.81
N LYS A 37 8.40 7.07 10.92
CA LYS A 37 7.13 7.35 11.64
C LYS A 37 5.86 6.88 10.90
N TYR A 38 6.01 6.03 9.88
CA TYR A 38 4.89 5.36 9.20
C TYR A 38 3.86 4.79 10.18
N ASP A 39 4.34 4.05 11.18
CA ASP A 39 3.53 3.35 12.17
C ASP A 39 2.58 4.28 12.95
N LEU A 40 3.10 5.44 13.36
CA LEU A 40 2.33 6.47 14.07
C LEU A 40 1.33 7.19 13.14
N ALA A 41 1.68 7.37 11.87
CA ALA A 41 0.77 7.94 10.89
C ALA A 41 -0.38 6.98 10.59
N PHE A 42 -0.10 5.69 10.41
CA PHE A 42 -1.13 4.67 10.26
C PHE A 42 -2.04 4.60 11.49
N CYS A 43 -1.49 4.55 12.71
CA CYS A 43 -2.31 4.53 13.93
C CYS A 43 -3.24 5.74 14.02
N ARG A 44 -2.76 6.94 13.65
CA ARG A 44 -3.60 8.15 13.57
C ARG A 44 -4.69 8.05 12.51
N ALA A 45 -4.39 7.48 11.36
CA ALA A 45 -5.38 7.25 10.31
C ALA A 45 -6.44 6.23 10.74
N TRP A 46 -6.03 5.19 11.47
CA TRP A 46 -6.96 4.23 12.05
C TRP A 46 -7.87 4.85 13.13
N SER A 47 -7.36 5.82 13.91
CA SER A 47 -8.21 6.58 14.83
C SER A 47 -9.31 7.35 14.12
N GLU A 48 -9.09 7.84 12.89
CA GLU A 48 -10.15 8.48 12.09
C GLU A 48 -11.29 7.51 11.76
N PHE A 49 -10.96 6.23 11.54
CA PHE A 49 -11.95 5.16 11.40
C PHE A 49 -12.75 4.97 12.69
N GLU A 50 -12.11 4.91 13.86
CA GLU A 50 -12.79 4.77 15.16
C GLU A 50 -13.73 5.95 15.46
N PHE A 51 -13.30 7.19 15.20
CA PHE A 51 -14.18 8.36 15.32
C PHE A 51 -15.40 8.28 14.39
N SER A 52 -15.28 7.60 13.25
CA SER A 52 -16.36 7.46 12.27
C SER A 52 -17.41 6.43 12.66
N LYS A 53 -17.14 5.57 13.65
CA LYS A 53 -18.17 4.70 14.22
C LYS A 53 -19.24 5.49 14.97
N VAL A 54 -18.90 6.71 15.41
CA VAL A 54 -19.77 7.57 16.24
C VAL A 54 -20.59 8.55 15.39
N ILE A 55 -20.06 8.97 14.23
CA ILE A 55 -20.72 9.95 13.35
C ILE A 55 -21.17 9.24 12.05
N PRO A 56 -22.48 9.09 11.82
CA PRO A 56 -22.99 8.47 10.60
C PRO A 56 -22.50 9.20 9.35
N ILE A 57 -22.00 8.44 8.37
CA ILE A 57 -21.66 8.97 7.06
C ILE A 57 -22.85 8.72 6.13
N THR A 58 -23.61 9.76 5.83
CA THR A 58 -24.88 9.63 5.09
C THR A 58 -24.85 10.23 3.69
N THR A 59 -23.79 10.95 3.33
CA THR A 59 -23.69 11.61 2.01
C THR A 59 -22.32 11.41 1.38
N ALA A 60 -22.26 11.55 0.05
CA ALA A 60 -21.01 11.54 -0.71
C ALA A 60 -20.02 12.61 -0.22
N SER A 61 -20.52 13.78 0.20
CA SER A 61 -19.68 14.85 0.73
C SER A 61 -19.07 14.51 2.08
N ASP A 62 -19.85 13.88 2.97
CA ASP A 62 -19.35 13.45 4.27
C ASP A 62 -18.34 12.32 4.15
N LEU A 63 -18.59 11.38 3.24
CA LEU A 63 -17.63 10.32 2.94
C LEU A 63 -16.32 10.92 2.39
N LEU A 64 -16.39 11.88 1.46
CA LEU A 64 -15.18 12.55 0.94
C LEU A 64 -14.39 13.27 2.05
N LYS A 65 -15.06 13.99 2.95
CA LYS A 65 -14.40 14.63 4.10
C LYS A 65 -13.70 13.59 4.98
N LYS A 66 -14.30 12.41 5.15
CA LYS A 66 -13.71 11.33 5.93
C LYS A 66 -12.50 10.73 5.23
N ILE A 67 -12.56 10.51 3.91
CA ILE A 67 -11.40 10.06 3.12
C ILE A 67 -10.27 11.09 3.24
N ASP A 68 -10.57 12.39 3.11
CA ASP A 68 -9.59 13.47 3.29
C ASP A 68 -8.95 13.46 4.70
N ALA A 69 -9.72 13.15 5.75
CA ALA A 69 -9.22 13.05 7.12
C ALA A 69 -8.34 11.80 7.35
N ILE A 70 -8.79 10.62 6.91
CA ILE A 70 -8.01 9.37 6.96
C ILE A 70 -6.68 9.60 6.25
N GLN A 71 -6.73 10.17 5.05
CA GLN A 71 -5.55 10.42 4.26
C GLN A 71 -4.59 11.38 4.95
N LYS A 72 -5.07 12.56 5.39
CA LYS A 72 -4.24 13.54 6.11
C LYS A 72 -3.48 12.90 7.27
N SER A 73 -4.13 11.99 7.99
CA SER A 73 -3.51 11.23 9.07
C SER A 73 -2.52 10.17 8.57
N ALA A 74 -2.85 9.43 7.50
CA ALA A 74 -2.03 8.36 6.94
C ALA A 74 -0.68 8.85 6.41
N ILE A 75 -0.63 10.07 5.87
CA ILE A 75 0.61 10.70 5.37
C ILE A 75 1.17 11.79 6.30
N SER A 76 0.68 11.89 7.54
CA SER A 76 1.09 12.93 8.52
C SER A 76 2.58 12.93 8.93
N HIS A 77 3.36 11.98 8.41
CA HIS A 77 4.79 11.85 8.63
C HIS A 77 5.63 12.29 7.42
N LEU A 78 5.00 12.45 6.24
CA LEU A 78 5.62 12.93 5.02
C LEU A 78 5.75 14.46 5.04
N SER A 79 6.62 15.00 4.18
CA SER A 79 6.78 16.44 3.98
C SER A 79 5.48 17.07 3.46
N TYR A 80 5.31 18.37 3.69
CA TYR A 80 4.11 19.11 3.25
C TYR A 80 3.91 19.04 1.72
N GLU A 81 5.00 18.92 0.95
CA GLU A 81 4.97 18.80 -0.51
C GLU A 81 4.32 17.50 -1.01
N LEU A 82 4.38 16.44 -0.19
CA LEU A 82 3.73 15.15 -0.48
C LEU A 82 2.30 15.09 0.08
N GLN A 83 1.85 16.13 0.79
CA GLN A 83 0.51 16.21 1.36
C GLN A 83 -0.46 16.97 0.46
N GLY A 84 -1.68 16.44 0.31
CA GLY A 84 -2.76 17.10 -0.42
C GLY A 84 -3.27 16.30 -1.61
N LYS A 85 -4.12 16.96 -2.41
CA LYS A 85 -4.80 16.37 -3.58
C LYS A 85 -3.90 16.42 -4.81
N ALA A 86 -3.86 15.34 -5.58
CA ALA A 86 -3.08 15.28 -6.81
C ALA A 86 -3.70 16.17 -7.90
N THR A 87 -2.97 17.21 -8.31
CA THR A 87 -3.37 18.14 -9.38
C THR A 87 -3.25 17.53 -10.78
N SER A 88 -2.39 16.54 -10.97
CA SER A 88 -2.28 15.74 -12.21
C SER A 88 -1.99 14.28 -11.86
N THR A 89 -2.36 13.36 -12.74
CA THR A 89 -2.00 11.93 -12.63
C THR A 89 -0.97 11.60 -13.70
N SER A 90 0.20 11.14 -13.30
CA SER A 90 1.10 10.39 -14.16
C SER A 90 1.51 9.11 -13.44
N SER A 91 0.91 7.99 -13.81
CA SER A 91 1.26 6.66 -13.28
C SER A 91 1.06 5.59 -14.35
N GLY A 92 1.91 4.56 -14.32
CA GLY A 92 2.45 3.81 -15.47
C GLY A 92 1.58 2.67 -16.08
N LEU A 93 1.78 2.42 -17.38
CA LEU A 93 1.48 1.16 -18.06
C LEU A 93 2.71 0.25 -17.99
N GLY A 94 2.87 -0.55 -16.93
CA GLY A 94 3.96 -1.53 -16.84
C GLY A 94 5.39 -0.93 -16.92
N ARG A 95 6.43 -1.78 -16.83
CA ARG A 95 7.83 -1.33 -16.76
C ARG A 95 8.28 -0.65 -18.06
N ASN A 96 8.89 0.54 -17.93
CA ASN A 96 9.61 1.32 -18.97
C ASN A 96 8.78 2.03 -20.05
N TRP A 97 7.46 2.06 -19.96
CA TRP A 97 6.61 2.80 -20.89
C TRP A 97 6.11 4.11 -20.27
N ASN A 98 6.28 5.22 -21.00
CA ASN A 98 5.68 6.50 -20.61
C ASN A 98 4.16 6.45 -20.84
N CYS A 99 3.40 7.09 -19.96
CA CYS A 99 1.94 7.22 -20.08
C CYS A 99 1.51 8.49 -20.82
N ASP A 100 2.46 9.16 -21.46
CA ASP A 100 2.13 10.21 -22.40
C ASP A 100 1.61 9.60 -23.71
N GLU A 101 1.06 10.46 -24.56
CA GLU A 101 0.54 10.09 -25.88
C GLU A 101 1.58 9.31 -26.70
N GLU A 102 2.85 9.68 -26.58
CA GLU A 102 3.97 9.04 -27.27
C GLU A 102 4.22 7.60 -26.77
N GLY A 103 4.26 7.38 -25.45
CA GLY A 103 4.50 6.06 -24.88
C GLY A 103 3.34 5.10 -25.04
N VAL A 104 2.09 5.56 -24.95
CA VAL A 104 0.90 4.75 -25.27
C VAL A 104 0.85 4.43 -26.76
N THR A 105 1.12 5.41 -27.63
CA THR A 105 1.17 5.21 -29.09
C THR A 105 2.28 4.24 -29.48
N ALA A 106 3.42 4.31 -28.81
CA ALA A 106 4.54 3.41 -29.06
C ALA A 106 4.24 1.99 -28.53
N LEU A 107 3.57 1.83 -27.38
CA LEU A 107 3.13 0.52 -26.89
C LEU A 107 2.11 -0.11 -27.87
N ILE A 108 1.15 0.70 -28.30
CA ILE A 108 0.16 0.34 -29.31
C ILE A 108 0.83 -0.07 -30.63
N ARG A 109 1.80 0.71 -31.11
CA ARG A 109 2.58 0.40 -32.33
C ARG A 109 3.31 -0.91 -32.17
N ASP A 110 3.94 -1.15 -31.02
CA ASP A 110 4.72 -2.36 -30.79
C ASP A 110 3.85 -3.62 -30.74
N ILE A 111 2.66 -3.53 -30.12
CA ILE A 111 1.71 -4.65 -30.07
C ILE A 111 1.01 -4.86 -31.43
N TRP A 112 0.51 -3.80 -32.05
CA TRP A 112 -0.35 -3.90 -33.24
C TRP A 112 0.42 -3.93 -34.56
N ILE A 113 1.49 -3.14 -34.69
CA ILE A 113 2.29 -3.04 -35.92
C ILE A 113 3.43 -4.05 -35.88
N ASN A 114 4.20 -4.06 -34.80
CA ASN A 114 5.37 -4.94 -34.69
C ASN A 114 5.01 -6.37 -34.23
N ARG A 115 3.72 -6.63 -33.95
CA ARG A 115 3.19 -7.93 -33.51
C ARG A 115 3.95 -8.50 -32.32
N LEU A 116 4.54 -7.63 -31.50
CA LEU A 116 5.27 -8.06 -30.33
C LEU A 116 4.27 -8.60 -29.31
N ASP A 117 4.67 -9.70 -28.69
CA ASP A 117 3.82 -10.36 -27.71
C ASP A 117 3.57 -9.41 -26.54
N PHE A 118 2.30 -9.13 -26.34
CA PHE A 118 1.79 -8.27 -25.30
C PHE A 118 2.26 -8.68 -23.91
N LEU A 119 2.25 -9.98 -23.63
CA LEU A 119 2.72 -10.54 -22.37
C LEU A 119 4.22 -10.29 -22.19
N ASN A 120 5.01 -10.36 -23.26
CA ASN A 120 6.44 -10.05 -23.20
C ASN A 120 6.76 -8.55 -23.07
N LEU A 121 5.90 -7.67 -23.61
CA LEU A 121 6.08 -6.22 -23.52
C LEU A 121 5.61 -5.63 -22.18
N VAL A 122 4.58 -6.23 -21.59
CA VAL A 122 3.88 -5.67 -20.42
C VAL A 122 4.13 -6.50 -19.15
N VAL A 123 4.31 -7.82 -19.27
CA VAL A 123 4.21 -8.77 -18.13
C VAL A 123 5.48 -9.60 -17.87
N ALA A 124 6.31 -9.92 -18.87
CA ALA A 124 7.37 -10.91 -18.72
C ALA A 124 8.54 -10.46 -17.80
N ALA A 125 9.01 -11.41 -17.00
CA ALA A 125 10.17 -11.28 -16.11
C ALA A 125 11.45 -10.90 -16.89
N PRO A 126 12.43 -10.22 -16.24
CA PRO A 126 13.61 -9.62 -16.90
C PRO A 126 14.51 -10.59 -17.69
N GLU A 127 14.28 -11.90 -17.62
CA GLU A 127 15.15 -12.93 -18.18
C GLU A 127 14.75 -13.35 -19.61
N THR A 128 13.54 -13.01 -20.08
CA THR A 128 13.06 -13.37 -21.43
C THR A 128 12.80 -12.18 -22.36
N ALA A 129 12.91 -10.94 -21.86
CA ALA A 129 12.74 -9.75 -22.69
C ALA A 129 13.95 -9.54 -23.63
N PRO A 130 13.76 -9.25 -24.93
CA PRO A 130 14.85 -8.90 -25.83
C PRO A 130 15.63 -7.70 -25.28
N LYS A 131 16.97 -7.76 -25.35
CA LYS A 131 17.89 -6.72 -24.87
C LYS A 131 17.64 -5.37 -25.55
N TYR A 132 16.76 -4.54 -24.98
CA TYR A 132 16.70 -3.11 -25.26
C TYR A 132 17.22 -2.36 -24.04
N ALA A 133 18.54 -2.45 -23.83
CA ALA A 133 19.27 -1.74 -22.79
C ALA A 133 20.22 -0.71 -23.44
N HIS A 134 19.65 0.36 -24.00
CA HIS A 134 20.41 1.52 -24.47
C HIS A 134 19.74 2.81 -23.99
N LEU A 135 19.79 3.07 -22.68
CA LEU A 135 19.47 4.38 -22.11
C LEU A 135 20.60 4.74 -21.12
N GLN A 136 21.48 5.67 -21.52
CA GLN A 136 22.52 6.19 -20.63
C GLN A 136 21.88 7.08 -19.56
N LYS A 137 22.28 6.86 -18.30
CA LYS A 137 21.81 7.60 -17.13
C LYS A 137 22.44 8.99 -17.08
N ASN A 138 21.64 10.01 -16.78
CA ASN A 138 22.16 11.23 -16.17
C ASN A 138 21.97 11.20 -14.63
N SER A 139 22.53 12.19 -13.94
CA SER A 139 22.79 12.21 -12.48
C SER A 139 21.56 12.18 -11.56
N LEU A 140 20.34 12.13 -12.09
CA LEU A 140 19.09 12.01 -11.33
C LEU A 140 18.27 10.75 -11.68
N GLY A 141 18.75 9.89 -12.57
CA GLY A 141 18.15 8.57 -12.82
C GLY A 141 16.78 8.59 -13.53
N ILE A 142 16.32 9.74 -14.04
CA ILE A 142 15.10 9.86 -14.85
C ILE A 142 15.51 10.02 -16.32
N THR A 143 15.02 9.13 -17.17
CA THR A 143 15.18 9.25 -18.62
C THR A 143 14.22 10.33 -19.14
N LEU A 144 14.75 11.45 -19.63
CA LEU A 144 14.06 12.24 -20.63
C LEU A 144 14.20 11.50 -21.96
N CYS A 145 13.10 11.13 -22.60
CA CYS A 145 13.16 10.84 -24.04
C CYS A 145 13.59 12.13 -24.73
N ASP A 146 14.71 12.06 -25.47
CA ASP A 146 15.05 13.09 -26.43
C ASP A 146 13.86 13.28 -27.37
N LYS A 147 13.42 14.53 -27.48
CA LYS A 147 12.35 14.98 -28.37
C LYS A 147 12.51 14.34 -29.75
N TYR A 148 11.64 13.38 -30.08
CA TYR A 148 11.36 13.09 -31.48
C TYR A 148 10.46 14.21 -32.01
N SER A 149 11.07 15.20 -32.67
CA SER A 149 10.33 16.12 -33.51
C SER A 149 9.78 15.35 -34.71
N LEU A 150 8.60 14.72 -34.57
CA LEU A 150 7.93 14.05 -35.68
C LEU A 150 7.35 15.10 -36.62
N SER A 151 7.87 15.16 -37.85
CA SER A 151 7.30 15.97 -38.91
C SER A 151 5.95 15.41 -39.34
N SER A 152 5.05 16.31 -39.74
CA SER A 152 3.67 16.05 -40.16
C SER A 152 3.51 15.06 -41.32
N GLU A 153 4.58 14.77 -42.05
CA GLU A 153 4.60 13.82 -43.18
C GLU A 153 4.45 12.34 -42.74
N SER A 154 4.62 12.04 -41.45
CA SER A 154 4.57 10.67 -40.92
C SER A 154 3.14 10.08 -40.83
N TYR A 155 2.11 10.92 -40.97
CA TYR A 155 0.70 10.55 -40.80
C TYR A 155 0.06 9.95 -42.06
N ASP A 156 0.57 10.28 -43.26
CA ASP A 156 -0.16 10.01 -44.51
C ASP A 156 0.04 8.60 -45.09
N ASN A 157 1.00 7.82 -44.59
CA ASN A 157 1.35 6.50 -45.16
C ASN A 157 0.71 5.28 -44.46
N LEU A 158 -0.28 5.48 -43.58
CA LEU A 158 -0.92 4.39 -42.79
C LEU A 158 -2.17 3.80 -43.44
N SER A 159 -2.09 3.46 -44.72
CA SER A 159 -3.06 2.57 -45.37
C SER A 159 -2.39 1.25 -45.72
N LEU A 160 -2.85 0.13 -45.12
CA LEU A 160 -3.23 -1.07 -45.87
C LEU A 160 -3.92 -2.15 -45.01
N GLU A 161 -4.80 -2.86 -45.74
CA GLU A 161 -5.59 -4.09 -45.53
C GLU A 161 -6.85 -4.14 -44.65
N ASP A 162 -7.03 -3.33 -43.60
CA ASP A 162 -8.35 -3.28 -42.89
C ASP A 162 -8.72 -1.83 -42.47
N GLY A 163 -8.44 -0.89 -43.37
CA GLY A 163 -8.38 0.58 -43.17
C GLY A 163 -9.61 1.31 -42.63
N GLN A 164 -10.60 0.65 -42.03
CA GLN A 164 -11.68 1.29 -41.29
C GLN A 164 -11.36 1.56 -39.81
N VAL A 165 -10.48 0.76 -39.19
CA VAL A 165 -10.20 0.89 -37.74
C VAL A 165 -9.14 1.97 -37.46
N SER A 166 -8.07 2.05 -38.27
CA SER A 166 -6.94 2.98 -38.05
C SER A 166 -7.33 4.45 -38.17
N LYS A 167 -8.04 4.84 -39.24
CA LYS A 167 -8.54 6.21 -39.41
C LYS A 167 -9.46 6.67 -38.28
N LYS A 168 -10.15 5.73 -37.66
CA LYS A 168 -11.16 6.00 -36.63
C LYS A 168 -10.52 6.13 -35.24
N ILE A 169 -9.31 5.63 -35.01
CA ILE A 169 -8.55 5.78 -33.75
C ILE A 169 -7.64 7.02 -33.79
N ILE A 170 -7.17 7.41 -34.97
CA ILE A 170 -6.17 8.50 -35.16
C ILE A 170 -6.83 9.90 -35.23
N ALA A 171 -8.14 9.97 -35.47
CA ALA A 171 -8.86 11.24 -35.60
C ALA A 171 -9.51 11.70 -34.28
N THR A 172 -8.72 12.01 -33.25
CA THR A 172 -9.25 12.70 -32.06
C THR A 172 -8.31 13.82 -31.64
N ASN A 173 -8.73 15.06 -31.89
CA ASN A 173 -8.13 16.24 -31.28
C ASN A 173 -8.27 16.14 -29.75
N GLY A 174 -7.30 16.67 -29.01
CA GLY A 174 -7.06 16.41 -27.57
C GLY A 174 -8.19 16.62 -26.55
N SER A 175 -9.41 16.96 -26.96
CA SER A 175 -10.61 16.94 -26.10
C SER A 175 -11.21 15.54 -25.91
N ASP A 176 -10.76 14.52 -26.67
CA ASP A 176 -11.37 13.17 -26.72
C ASP A 176 -10.51 12.06 -26.08
N ARG A 177 -9.50 12.43 -25.27
CA ARG A 177 -8.53 11.49 -24.69
C ARG A 177 -9.19 10.30 -23.97
N ASN A 178 -10.22 10.56 -23.16
CA ASN A 178 -10.94 9.51 -22.42
C ASN A 178 -11.75 8.59 -23.35
N GLU A 179 -12.37 9.14 -24.40
CA GLU A 179 -13.13 8.35 -25.38
C GLU A 179 -12.20 7.43 -26.19
N THR A 180 -11.02 7.92 -26.58
CA THR A 180 -9.99 7.13 -27.28
C THR A 180 -9.45 6.01 -26.39
N PHE A 181 -9.17 6.27 -25.11
CA PHE A 181 -8.73 5.24 -24.16
C PHE A 181 -9.79 4.17 -23.89
N GLU A 182 -11.03 4.56 -23.60
CA GLU A 182 -12.14 3.61 -23.38
C GLU A 182 -12.36 2.73 -24.61
N ARG A 183 -12.22 3.32 -25.81
CA ARG A 183 -12.38 2.61 -27.07
C ARG A 183 -11.24 1.63 -27.35
N ILE A 184 -9.99 2.00 -27.06
CA ILE A 184 -8.83 1.09 -27.15
C ILE A 184 -9.00 -0.07 -26.17
N GLN A 185 -9.42 0.22 -24.93
CA GLN A 185 -9.67 -0.82 -23.92
C GLN A 185 -10.77 -1.78 -24.38
N LYS A 186 -11.86 -1.27 -24.95
CA LYS A 186 -12.97 -2.07 -25.48
C LYS A 186 -12.54 -2.96 -26.65
N GLU A 187 -11.70 -2.46 -27.55
CA GLU A 187 -11.16 -3.23 -28.67
C GLU A 187 -10.18 -4.32 -28.23
N LEU A 188 -9.30 -4.04 -27.26
CA LEU A 188 -8.42 -5.05 -26.66
C LEU A 188 -9.23 -6.16 -25.98
N LEU A 189 -10.27 -5.78 -25.22
CA LEU A 189 -11.19 -6.72 -24.59
C LEU A 189 -11.96 -7.55 -25.63
N LEU A 190 -12.41 -6.96 -26.74
CA LEU A 190 -13.13 -7.68 -27.80
C LEU A 190 -12.23 -8.68 -28.52
N ARG A 191 -10.98 -8.30 -28.82
CA ARG A 191 -10.07 -9.10 -29.65
C ARG A 191 -9.42 -10.26 -28.90
N TYR A 192 -9.08 -10.06 -27.63
CA TYR A 192 -8.40 -11.07 -26.81
C TYR A 192 -9.34 -11.80 -25.84
N ARG A 193 -10.64 -11.45 -25.82
CA ARG A 193 -11.65 -12.08 -24.95
C ARG A 193 -11.65 -13.61 -24.98
N ASP A 194 -11.33 -14.21 -26.14
CA ASP A 194 -11.39 -15.65 -26.37
C ASP A 194 -10.02 -16.32 -26.48
N ASP A 195 -8.93 -15.54 -26.35
CA ASP A 195 -7.59 -16.09 -26.30
C ASP A 195 -7.37 -16.79 -24.95
N LYS A 196 -6.93 -18.05 -24.99
CA LYS A 196 -6.64 -18.84 -23.79
C LYS A 196 -5.53 -18.20 -22.96
N GLN A 197 -4.50 -17.61 -23.59
CA GLN A 197 -3.45 -16.90 -22.87
C GLN A 197 -3.96 -15.62 -22.20
N TRP A 198 -4.92 -14.93 -22.81
CA TRP A 198 -5.58 -13.78 -22.20
C TRP A 198 -6.45 -14.20 -21.02
N LYS A 199 -7.27 -15.25 -21.18
CA LYS A 199 -8.06 -15.82 -20.08
C LYS A 199 -7.16 -16.25 -18.91
N ASP A 200 -6.03 -16.89 -19.18
CA ASP A 200 -5.09 -17.35 -18.17
C ASP A 200 -4.29 -16.18 -17.53
N ALA A 201 -4.01 -15.10 -18.28
CA ALA A 201 -3.31 -13.89 -17.79
C ALA A 201 -4.24 -12.88 -17.07
N SER A 202 -5.52 -12.81 -17.46
CA SER A 202 -6.50 -11.85 -16.94
C SER A 202 -7.46 -12.45 -15.90
N TYR A 203 -7.35 -13.75 -15.59
CA TYR A 203 -8.26 -14.41 -14.65
C TYR A 203 -8.19 -13.81 -13.24
N ASP A 204 -7.03 -13.24 -12.90
CA ASP A 204 -6.79 -12.57 -11.61
C ASP A 204 -6.43 -11.07 -11.75
N TYR A 205 -5.95 -10.61 -12.91
CA TYR A 205 -5.49 -9.23 -13.10
C TYR A 205 -6.43 -8.41 -14.00
N SER A 206 -6.75 -7.18 -13.58
CA SER A 206 -7.42 -6.20 -14.42
C SER A 206 -6.49 -5.89 -15.59
N PRO A 207 -6.90 -6.10 -16.86
CA PRO A 207 -5.98 -6.06 -17.97
C PRO A 207 -5.10 -4.82 -17.97
N PHE A 208 -5.64 -3.63 -17.74
CA PHE A 208 -4.88 -2.39 -17.69
C PHE A 208 -5.53 -1.42 -16.72
N GLY A 209 -4.77 -0.86 -15.79
CA GLY A 209 -5.08 0.43 -15.19
C GLY A 209 -4.67 1.52 -16.18
N LEU A 210 -5.42 1.69 -17.27
CA LEU A 210 -5.37 2.94 -18.02
C LEU A 210 -5.99 4.00 -17.10
N PHE A 211 -5.14 4.74 -16.38
CA PHE A 211 -5.57 5.81 -15.50
C PHE A 211 -6.38 6.82 -16.32
N SER A 212 -7.52 7.27 -15.81
CA SER A 212 -8.17 8.44 -16.40
C SER A 212 -7.25 9.63 -16.13
N ILE A 213 -6.62 10.16 -17.16
CA ILE A 213 -5.83 11.39 -17.06
C ILE A 213 -6.84 12.54 -16.97
N ILE A 214 -7.31 12.81 -15.75
CA ILE A 214 -8.13 13.98 -15.46
C ILE A 214 -7.20 15.06 -14.93
N ASP A 215 -6.80 15.95 -15.84
CA ASP A 215 -5.89 17.06 -15.56
C ASP A 215 -6.61 18.23 -14.85
N ASP A 216 -7.93 18.37 -15.00
CA ASP A 216 -8.70 19.39 -14.27
C ASP A 216 -9.04 18.93 -12.84
N PRO A 217 -8.55 19.62 -11.79
CA PRO A 217 -8.87 19.28 -10.42
C PRO A 217 -10.37 19.36 -10.10
N ALA A 218 -11.13 20.25 -10.76
CA ALA A 218 -12.57 20.37 -10.53
C ALA A 218 -13.33 19.18 -11.11
N GLU A 219 -13.03 18.79 -12.35
CA GLU A 219 -13.53 17.56 -12.97
C GLU A 219 -13.20 16.32 -12.13
N LYS A 220 -11.95 16.17 -11.68
CA LYS A 220 -11.55 15.04 -10.83
C LYS A 220 -12.36 14.97 -9.54
N LYS A 221 -12.52 16.11 -8.86
CA LYS A 221 -13.35 16.21 -7.66
C LYS A 221 -14.81 15.83 -7.93
N ASN A 222 -15.37 16.27 -9.05
CA ASN A 222 -16.73 15.91 -9.44
C ASN A 222 -16.87 14.42 -9.71
N LYS A 223 -15.90 13.79 -10.39
CA LYS A 223 -15.89 12.35 -10.64
C LYS A 223 -15.77 11.53 -9.36
N ILE A 224 -14.96 11.99 -8.41
CA ILE A 224 -14.89 11.39 -7.06
C ILE A 224 -16.26 11.48 -6.38
N LEU A 225 -16.89 12.66 -6.33
CA LEU A 225 -18.20 12.83 -5.70
C LEU A 225 -19.28 11.98 -6.38
N GLN A 226 -19.28 11.87 -7.71
CA GLN A 226 -20.18 10.99 -8.45
C GLN A 226 -19.96 9.52 -8.10
N THR A 227 -18.70 9.10 -7.98
CA THR A 227 -18.34 7.72 -7.57
C THR A 227 -18.86 7.42 -6.16
N LEU A 228 -18.68 8.35 -5.23
CA LEU A 228 -19.19 8.20 -3.85
C LEU A 228 -20.71 8.27 -3.77
N GLN A 229 -21.36 9.09 -4.60
CA GLN A 229 -22.82 9.14 -4.66
C GLN A 229 -23.39 7.83 -5.20
N SER A 230 -22.78 7.28 -6.26
CA SER A 230 -23.13 5.98 -6.82
C SER A 230 -22.99 4.83 -5.81
N TYR A 231 -21.98 4.88 -4.93
CA TYR A 231 -21.87 3.97 -3.80
C TYR A 231 -23.13 4.02 -2.90
N PHE A 232 -23.55 5.20 -2.45
CA PHE A 232 -24.74 5.34 -1.60
C PHE A 232 -26.02 4.87 -2.30
N ASP A 233 -26.14 5.16 -3.59
CA ASP A 233 -27.30 4.75 -4.38
C ASP A 233 -27.38 3.25 -4.59
N GLN A 234 -26.26 2.55 -4.72
CA GLN A 234 -26.24 1.10 -4.90
C GLN A 234 -26.30 0.34 -3.57
N ILE A 235 -25.57 0.79 -2.55
CA ILE A 235 -25.42 0.05 -1.29
C ILE A 235 -26.74 -0.04 -0.51
N LYS A 236 -27.61 0.98 -0.62
CA LYS A 236 -28.90 1.04 0.07
C LYS A 236 -29.89 -0.04 -0.41
N ASP A 237 -29.80 -0.41 -1.68
CA ASP A 237 -30.73 -1.36 -2.33
C ASP A 237 -30.18 -2.80 -2.32
N SER A 238 -28.92 -2.98 -1.91
CA SER A 238 -28.25 -4.29 -1.86
C SER A 238 -28.70 -5.13 -0.65
N SER A 239 -29.01 -6.40 -0.91
CA SER A 239 -29.56 -7.31 0.11
C SER A 239 -28.59 -8.40 0.55
N SER A 240 -27.59 -8.75 -0.27
CA SER A 240 -26.60 -9.78 0.04
C SER A 240 -25.26 -9.19 0.49
N GLU A 241 -24.55 -9.92 1.35
CA GLU A 241 -23.20 -9.53 1.79
C GLU A 241 -22.22 -9.43 0.62
N GLU A 242 -22.28 -10.40 -0.31
CA GLU A 242 -21.41 -10.43 -1.49
C GLU A 242 -21.65 -9.23 -2.41
N GLU A 243 -22.92 -8.84 -2.64
CA GLU A 243 -23.26 -7.65 -3.43
C GLU A 243 -22.75 -6.37 -2.77
N LYS A 244 -22.88 -6.25 -1.45
CA LYS A 244 -22.31 -5.13 -0.68
C LYS A 244 -20.80 -5.06 -0.83
N ILE A 245 -20.11 -6.20 -0.70
CA ILE A 245 -18.66 -6.28 -0.92
C ILE A 245 -18.32 -5.84 -2.35
N LYS A 246 -19.06 -6.33 -3.36
CA LYS A 246 -18.87 -5.94 -4.77
C LYS A 246 -19.00 -4.44 -4.99
N ILE A 247 -20.01 -3.80 -4.40
CA ILE A 247 -20.22 -2.35 -4.47
C ILE A 247 -19.06 -1.60 -3.82
N ILE A 248 -18.63 -2.03 -2.63
CA ILE A 248 -17.49 -1.45 -1.90
C ILE A 248 -16.21 -1.55 -2.74
N VAL A 249 -15.83 -2.73 -3.21
CA VAL A 249 -14.57 -2.89 -3.96
C VAL A 249 -14.60 -2.20 -5.31
N THR A 250 -15.77 -2.14 -5.97
CA THR A 250 -15.93 -1.38 -7.24
C THR A 250 -15.67 0.10 -6.99
N THR A 251 -16.24 0.64 -5.92
CA THR A 251 -16.07 2.05 -5.53
C THR A 251 -14.61 2.35 -5.20
N LEU A 252 -13.97 1.51 -4.38
CA LEU A 252 -12.56 1.68 -4.00
C LEU A 252 -11.60 1.56 -5.18
N ARG A 253 -11.85 0.61 -6.10
CA ARG A 253 -11.09 0.47 -7.35
C ARG A 253 -11.21 1.73 -8.22
N THR A 254 -12.43 2.26 -8.40
CA THR A 254 -12.61 3.51 -9.16
C THR A 254 -11.90 4.68 -8.49
N LEU A 255 -11.99 4.82 -7.16
CA LEU A 255 -11.28 5.88 -6.44
C LEU A 255 -9.76 5.75 -6.54
N MET A 256 -9.23 4.53 -6.48
CA MET A 256 -7.80 4.28 -6.67
C MET A 256 -7.34 4.69 -8.07
N LEU A 257 -8.10 4.34 -9.11
CA LEU A 257 -7.80 4.74 -10.50
C LEU A 257 -7.89 6.26 -10.72
N LEU A 258 -8.72 6.97 -9.95
CA LEU A 258 -8.78 8.44 -9.97
C LEU A 258 -7.60 9.09 -9.23
N HIS A 259 -6.88 8.31 -8.41
CA HIS A 259 -5.68 8.69 -7.66
C HIS A 259 -5.79 10.09 -7.03
N PRO A 260 -6.74 10.30 -6.08
CA PRO A 260 -7.10 11.63 -5.58
C PRO A 260 -5.98 12.37 -4.85
N TYR A 261 -4.96 11.66 -4.36
CA TYR A 261 -3.87 12.21 -3.55
C TYR A 261 -2.51 11.95 -4.17
N HIS A 262 -1.50 12.76 -3.84
CA HIS A 262 -0.14 12.60 -4.37
C HIS A 262 0.55 11.30 -3.90
N ASP A 263 0.29 10.90 -2.66
CA ASP A 263 0.80 9.67 -2.04
C ASP A 263 -0.32 9.06 -1.17
N GLY A 264 -0.14 7.89 -0.58
CA GLY A 264 -0.99 7.38 0.50
C GLY A 264 -2.34 6.81 0.07
N ASN A 265 -2.63 6.73 -1.24
CA ASN A 265 -3.89 6.19 -1.75
C ASN A 265 -4.12 4.73 -1.31
N GLY A 266 -3.11 3.84 -1.46
CA GLY A 266 -3.14 2.45 -0.98
C GLY A 266 -3.57 2.33 0.48
N ARG A 267 -2.85 3.03 1.36
CA ARG A 267 -3.11 3.07 2.80
C ARG A 267 -4.49 3.62 3.14
N THR A 268 -4.85 4.74 2.51
CA THR A 268 -6.15 5.40 2.73
C THR A 268 -7.29 4.47 2.36
N PHE A 269 -7.22 3.84 1.19
CA PHE A 269 -8.28 2.97 0.71
C PHE A 269 -8.32 1.63 1.44
N TYR A 270 -7.19 1.13 1.94
CA TYR A 270 -7.17 -0.02 2.83
C TYR A 270 -7.93 0.23 4.14
N ILE A 271 -7.71 1.39 4.78
CA ILE A 271 -8.47 1.79 5.98
C ILE A 271 -9.94 2.04 5.63
N LEU A 272 -10.21 2.71 4.49
CA LEU A 272 -11.56 2.96 4.01
C LEU A 272 -12.34 1.68 3.74
N THR A 273 -11.67 0.62 3.26
CA THR A 273 -12.28 -0.70 3.05
C THR A 273 -12.91 -1.20 4.34
N ASN A 274 -12.13 -1.20 5.42
CA ASN A 274 -12.60 -1.64 6.72
C ASN A 274 -13.67 -0.72 7.31
N LEU A 275 -13.62 0.60 7.02
CA LEU A 275 -14.70 1.53 7.34
C LEU A 275 -16.03 1.15 6.68
N LEU A 276 -16.02 0.97 5.36
CA LEU A 276 -17.24 0.69 4.62
C LEU A 276 -17.79 -0.71 4.93
N LEU A 277 -16.92 -1.71 5.15
CA LEU A 277 -17.35 -3.03 5.64
C LEU A 277 -18.07 -2.91 6.98
N HIS A 278 -17.47 -2.21 7.95
CA HIS A 278 -18.06 -2.01 9.27
C HIS A 278 -19.42 -1.29 9.21
N GLN A 279 -19.53 -0.22 8.43
CA GLN A 279 -20.78 0.54 8.28
C GLN A 279 -21.93 -0.29 7.69
N ASN A 280 -21.60 -1.31 6.90
CA ASN A 280 -22.55 -2.23 6.30
C ASN A 280 -22.74 -3.53 7.08
N GLN A 281 -22.25 -3.59 8.32
CA GLN A 281 -22.34 -4.75 9.23
C GLN A 281 -21.62 -6.00 8.68
N LEU A 282 -20.57 -5.79 7.89
CA LEU A 282 -19.73 -6.86 7.35
C LEU A 282 -18.46 -7.03 8.19
N LYS A 283 -17.87 -8.23 8.13
CA LYS A 283 -16.59 -8.53 8.79
C LYS A 283 -15.46 -7.66 8.23
N PRO A 284 -14.49 -7.22 9.05
CA PRO A 284 -13.28 -6.53 8.58
C PRO A 284 -12.38 -7.47 7.77
N THR A 285 -11.48 -6.90 6.96
CA THR A 285 -10.62 -7.65 6.04
C THR A 285 -9.13 -7.29 6.21
N HIS A 286 -8.28 -8.31 6.13
CA HIS A 286 -6.82 -8.21 6.07
C HIS A 286 -6.36 -8.67 4.68
N LEU A 287 -6.17 -7.70 3.79
CA LEU A 287 -5.75 -7.94 2.40
C LEU A 287 -4.31 -8.45 2.34
N LYS A 288 -3.98 -9.21 1.30
CA LYS A 288 -2.60 -9.65 1.04
C LYS A 288 -1.65 -8.48 0.86
N ASN A 289 -2.12 -7.43 0.20
CA ASN A 289 -1.38 -6.21 -0.08
C ASN A 289 -2.34 -4.99 -0.07
N MET A 290 -1.88 -3.84 0.40
CA MET A 290 -2.71 -2.63 0.49
C MET A 290 -2.98 -1.95 -0.87
N CYS A 291 -2.19 -2.26 -1.89
CA CYS A 291 -2.21 -1.64 -3.22
C CYS A 291 -2.87 -2.51 -4.31
N LEU A 292 -3.73 -3.48 -3.94
CA LEU A 292 -4.34 -4.42 -4.89
C LEU A 292 -5.40 -3.81 -5.82
N TYR A 293 -5.96 -2.64 -5.46
CA TYR A 293 -7.12 -2.06 -6.14
C TYR A 293 -6.88 -1.64 -7.59
N GLU A 294 -5.63 -1.36 -7.99
CA GLU A 294 -5.28 -0.94 -9.37
C GLU A 294 -5.12 -2.12 -10.32
N GLY A 295 -4.62 -3.25 -9.79
CA GLY A 295 -4.16 -4.37 -10.60
C GLY A 295 -5.14 -5.53 -10.74
N LEU A 296 -6.22 -5.58 -9.95
CA LEU A 296 -7.14 -6.72 -9.91
C LEU A 296 -8.51 -6.40 -10.51
N THR A 297 -9.18 -7.43 -11.04
CA THR A 297 -10.58 -7.36 -11.46
C THR A 297 -11.50 -7.18 -10.24
N VAL A 298 -12.73 -6.70 -10.46
CA VAL A 298 -13.72 -6.55 -9.38
C VAL A 298 -14.01 -7.90 -8.74
N GLU A 299 -14.20 -8.95 -9.54
CA GLU A 299 -14.47 -10.30 -9.07
C GLU A 299 -13.31 -10.86 -8.24
N ARG A 300 -12.07 -10.59 -8.65
CA ARG A 300 -10.90 -10.98 -7.85
C ARG A 300 -10.81 -10.19 -6.55
N LEU A 301 -11.10 -8.89 -6.56
CA LEU A 301 -11.14 -8.06 -5.34
C LEU A 301 -12.21 -8.53 -4.36
N VAL A 302 -13.39 -8.97 -4.85
CA VAL A 302 -14.42 -9.59 -4.00
C VAL A 302 -13.87 -10.83 -3.30
N ARG A 303 -13.26 -11.75 -4.06
CA ARG A 303 -12.62 -12.96 -3.48
C ARG A 303 -11.55 -12.60 -2.46
N GLU A 304 -10.69 -11.65 -2.79
CA GLU A 304 -9.61 -11.19 -1.93
C GLU A 304 -10.13 -10.57 -0.62
N VAL A 305 -11.23 -9.81 -0.66
CA VAL A 305 -11.87 -9.27 0.54
C VAL A 305 -12.43 -10.38 1.40
N ILE A 306 -13.12 -11.37 0.81
CA ILE A 306 -13.72 -12.52 1.52
C ILE A 306 -12.62 -13.37 2.17
N GLU A 307 -11.59 -13.77 1.41
CA GLU A 307 -10.42 -14.48 1.95
C GLU A 307 -9.72 -13.64 3.04
N GLY A 308 -9.67 -12.32 2.84
CA GLY A 308 -9.12 -11.38 3.82
C GLY A 308 -9.94 -11.27 5.10
N GLN A 309 -11.25 -11.51 5.08
CA GLN A 309 -12.08 -11.57 6.28
C GLN A 309 -11.73 -12.80 7.13
N GLU A 310 -11.53 -13.96 6.51
CA GLU A 310 -11.07 -15.17 7.18
C GLU A 310 -9.67 -14.97 7.78
N ARG A 311 -8.76 -14.36 7.01
CA ARG A 311 -7.41 -14.01 7.51
C ARG A 311 -7.47 -13.01 8.66
N PHE A 312 -8.35 -12.02 8.60
CA PHE A 312 -8.49 -11.05 9.68
C PHE A 312 -8.92 -11.75 10.97
N GLU A 313 -9.96 -12.57 10.91
CA GLU A 313 -10.50 -13.30 12.05
C GLU A 313 -9.45 -14.22 12.69
N ALA A 314 -8.69 -14.95 11.85
CA ALA A 314 -7.62 -15.83 12.30
C ALA A 314 -6.47 -15.06 12.98
N HIS A 315 -6.07 -13.91 12.44
CA HIS A 315 -4.90 -13.19 12.92
C HIS A 315 -5.19 -12.22 14.07
N PHE A 316 -6.30 -11.49 14.01
CA PHE A 316 -6.57 -10.36 14.89
C PHE A 316 -7.81 -10.56 15.75
N GLY A 317 -8.61 -11.60 15.48
CA GLY A 317 -9.87 -11.85 16.18
C GLY A 317 -10.92 -10.82 15.78
N SER A 318 -11.17 -9.84 16.65
CA SER A 318 -12.20 -8.81 16.39
C SER A 318 -11.61 -7.45 16.01
N LEU A 319 -12.47 -6.61 15.43
CA LEU A 319 -12.14 -5.23 15.11
C LEU A 319 -11.77 -4.43 16.38
N GLU A 320 -12.49 -4.66 17.48
CA GLU A 320 -12.23 -4.03 18.78
C GLU A 320 -10.87 -4.45 19.35
N GLU A 321 -10.51 -5.73 19.22
CA GLU A 321 -9.21 -6.25 19.65
C GLU A 321 -8.06 -5.61 18.86
N LEU A 322 -8.19 -5.52 17.54
CA LEU A 322 -7.23 -4.83 16.68
C LEU A 322 -7.09 -3.36 17.07
N SER A 323 -8.22 -2.63 17.15
CA SER A 323 -8.21 -1.19 17.46
C SER A 323 -7.64 -0.89 18.84
N SER A 324 -7.99 -1.68 19.86
CA SER A 324 -7.39 -1.59 21.19
C SER A 324 -5.90 -1.90 21.17
N GLY A 325 -5.48 -2.87 20.35
CA GLY A 325 -4.08 -3.19 20.12
C GLY A 325 -3.29 -2.02 19.52
N LEU A 326 -3.79 -1.44 18.42
CA LEU A 326 -3.17 -0.30 17.74
C LEU A 326 -3.12 0.95 18.62
N PHE A 327 -4.17 1.22 19.39
CA PHE A 327 -4.19 2.33 20.35
C PHE A 327 -3.10 2.16 21.43
N ARG A 328 -3.02 0.98 22.06
CA ARG A 328 -2.00 0.68 23.08
C ARG A 328 -0.58 0.76 22.50
N TYR A 329 -0.39 0.26 21.28
CA TYR A 329 0.89 0.39 20.57
C TYR A 329 1.28 1.86 20.40
N ASN A 330 0.38 2.70 19.85
CA ASN A 330 0.64 4.12 19.64
C ASN A 330 1.03 4.82 20.95
N GLU A 331 0.27 4.61 22.03
CA GLU A 331 0.56 5.17 23.34
C GLU A 331 1.92 4.73 23.88
N ALA A 332 2.25 3.43 23.77
CA ALA A 332 3.54 2.90 24.22
C ALA A 332 4.71 3.52 23.44
N VAL A 333 4.58 3.72 22.12
CA VAL A 333 5.61 4.38 21.30
C VAL A 333 5.78 5.86 21.69
N LEU A 334 4.69 6.57 21.98
CA LEU A 334 4.75 7.97 22.41
C LEU A 334 5.38 8.12 23.80
N GLN A 335 5.04 7.25 24.75
CA GLN A 335 5.66 7.20 26.06
C GLN A 335 7.16 6.87 25.96
N LEU A 336 7.52 5.88 25.12
CA LEU A 336 8.91 5.54 24.84
C LEU A 336 9.69 6.73 24.26
N LYS A 337 9.08 7.48 23.34
CA LYS A 337 9.68 8.69 22.77
C LYS A 337 9.95 9.75 23.84
N GLN A 338 9.02 9.98 24.76
CA GLN A 338 9.19 10.92 25.87
C GLN A 338 10.34 10.48 26.79
N LEU A 339 10.38 9.21 27.16
CA LEU A 339 11.47 8.63 27.97
C LEU A 339 12.83 8.78 27.29
N ILE A 340 12.90 8.60 25.97
CA ILE A 340 14.12 8.75 25.18
C ILE A 340 14.56 10.21 25.11
N ASN A 341 13.62 11.14 24.88
CA ASN A 341 13.92 12.57 24.76
C ASN A 341 14.39 13.18 26.09
N ASN A 342 13.88 12.69 27.21
CA ASN A 342 14.27 13.16 28.55
C ASN A 342 15.63 12.61 29.00
N ARG A 343 16.32 11.83 28.16
CA ARG A 343 17.59 11.17 28.49
C ARG A 343 18.69 11.50 27.50
N SER A 344 19.92 11.61 28.01
CA SER A 344 21.12 11.58 27.17
C SER A 344 21.42 10.13 26.76
N LEU A 345 20.68 9.65 25.76
CA LEU A 345 20.92 8.33 25.16
C LEU A 345 22.05 8.40 24.12
N PRO A 346 22.91 7.37 24.04
CA PRO A 346 23.84 7.21 22.94
C PRO A 346 23.10 7.14 21.59
N ASN A 347 23.81 7.42 20.49
CA ASN A 347 23.23 7.43 19.14
C ASN A 347 22.64 6.08 18.73
N SER A 348 23.27 4.97 19.15
CA SER A 348 22.86 3.61 18.77
C SER A 348 21.44 3.26 19.27
N PRO A 349 21.09 3.39 20.56
CA PRO A 349 19.71 3.24 21.04
C PRO A 349 18.71 4.19 20.36
N LYS A 350 19.09 5.46 20.16
CA LYS A 350 18.21 6.43 19.47
C LYS A 350 17.88 5.96 18.05
N HIS A 351 18.88 5.46 17.33
CA HIS A 351 18.70 4.95 15.97
C HIS A 351 17.78 3.72 15.95
N SER A 352 17.99 2.74 16.84
CA SER A 352 17.12 1.56 16.94
C SER A 352 15.66 1.91 17.24
N PHE A 353 15.43 2.94 18.07
CA PHE A 353 14.09 3.47 18.31
C PHE A 353 13.48 4.10 17.05
N LEU A 354 14.23 4.92 16.33
CA LEU A 354 13.77 5.59 15.11
C LEU A 354 13.40 4.58 14.02
N GLU A 355 14.13 3.48 13.90
CA GLU A 355 13.86 2.38 12.97
C GLU A 355 12.77 1.40 13.45
N ARG A 356 12.23 1.57 14.66
CA ARG A 356 11.33 0.58 15.32
C ARG A 356 11.93 -0.81 15.46
N ASN A 357 13.26 -0.91 15.53
CA ASN A 357 13.92 -2.15 15.88
C ASN A 357 13.99 -2.31 17.40
N PHE A 358 12.82 -2.55 18.01
CA PHE A 358 12.70 -2.58 19.48
C PHE A 358 13.44 -3.75 20.12
N ASN A 359 13.61 -4.87 19.41
CA ASN A 359 14.47 -5.98 19.86
C ASN A 359 15.94 -5.55 19.98
N LEU A 360 16.45 -4.81 19.00
CA LEU A 360 17.81 -4.28 19.07
C LEU A 360 17.93 -3.19 20.13
N LEU A 361 16.94 -2.29 20.24
CA LEU A 361 16.88 -1.28 21.30
C LEU A 361 16.94 -1.96 22.69
N PHE A 362 16.12 -2.99 22.90
CA PHE A 362 16.05 -3.76 24.14
C PHE A 362 17.42 -4.32 24.56
N ARG A 363 18.14 -4.94 23.62
CA ARG A 363 19.51 -5.42 23.87
C ARG A 363 20.48 -4.29 24.15
N GLN A 364 20.42 -3.20 23.39
CA GLN A 364 21.35 -2.07 23.56
C GLN A 364 21.17 -1.36 24.90
N VAL A 365 19.94 -1.24 25.41
CA VAL A 365 19.68 -0.55 26.68
C VAL A 365 20.11 -1.37 27.91
N ALA A 366 20.31 -2.68 27.75
CA ALA A 366 20.84 -3.54 28.80
C ALA A 366 22.32 -3.27 29.11
N ALA A 367 23.05 -2.59 28.22
CA ALA A 367 24.48 -2.33 28.36
C ALA A 367 24.86 -1.27 29.40
N SER A 368 23.92 -0.48 29.93
CA SER A 368 24.26 0.63 30.84
C SER A 368 23.26 0.84 31.95
N ASP A 369 23.76 0.99 33.18
CA ASP A 369 22.94 1.24 34.36
C ASP A 369 22.09 2.51 34.27
N LYS A 370 22.56 3.51 33.49
CA LYS A 370 21.84 4.76 33.22
C LYS A 370 20.53 4.54 32.43
N GLN A 371 20.35 3.36 31.85
CA GLN A 371 19.24 2.99 30.99
C GLN A 371 18.29 1.98 31.64
N ASN A 372 18.49 1.62 32.91
CA ASN A 372 17.69 0.57 33.57
C ASN A 372 16.19 0.87 33.67
N GLU A 373 15.80 2.13 33.76
CA GLU A 373 14.37 2.50 33.73
C GLU A 373 13.78 2.36 32.32
N LEU A 374 14.57 2.66 31.28
CA LEU A 374 14.17 2.40 29.90
C LEU A 374 14.08 0.89 29.62
N LEU A 375 15.03 0.10 30.14
CA LEU A 375 14.98 -1.36 30.09
C LEU A 375 13.71 -1.88 30.77
N GLN A 376 13.41 -1.41 31.99
CA GLN A 376 12.20 -1.78 32.72
C GLN A 376 10.93 -1.48 31.91
N PHE A 377 10.84 -0.28 31.31
CA PHE A 377 9.71 0.08 30.46
C PHE A 377 9.56 -0.87 29.27
N LEU A 378 10.67 -1.22 28.59
CA LEU A 378 10.63 -2.15 27.46
C LEU A 378 10.22 -3.57 27.88
N ILE A 379 10.61 -4.02 29.07
CA ILE A 379 10.12 -5.29 29.65
C ILE A 379 8.61 -5.24 29.85
N GLU A 380 8.11 -4.20 30.52
CA GLU A 380 6.69 -4.05 30.85
C GLU A 380 5.80 -3.89 29.61
N LYS A 381 6.34 -3.30 28.55
CA LYS A 381 5.64 -3.05 27.28
C LYS A 381 6.00 -4.05 26.19
N ALA A 382 6.72 -5.13 26.50
CA ALA A 382 7.27 -6.04 25.50
C ALA A 382 6.21 -6.58 24.53
N SER A 383 5.09 -7.08 25.07
CA SER A 383 4.00 -7.62 24.26
C SER A 383 3.27 -6.56 23.43
N ILE A 384 3.27 -5.29 23.86
CA ILE A 384 2.61 -4.17 23.17
C ILE A 384 3.52 -3.61 22.06
N LEU A 385 4.84 -3.63 22.28
CA LEU A 385 5.84 -3.12 21.34
C LEU A 385 6.39 -4.22 20.42
N ASN A 386 5.78 -5.40 20.40
CA ASN A 386 6.26 -6.56 19.65
C ASN A 386 7.74 -6.90 19.91
N ILE A 387 8.17 -6.83 21.17
CA ILE A 387 9.52 -7.18 21.60
C ILE A 387 9.53 -8.67 21.97
N ASP A 388 10.35 -9.42 21.27
CA ASP A 388 10.75 -10.76 21.67
C ASP A 388 11.90 -10.63 22.68
N LEU A 389 11.55 -10.80 23.96
CA LEU A 389 12.48 -10.74 25.08
C LEU A 389 13.61 -11.77 24.95
N PHE A 390 13.39 -12.86 24.21
CA PHE A 390 14.35 -13.95 24.02
C PHE A 390 15.16 -13.80 22.72
N SER A 391 14.90 -12.75 21.93
CA SER A 391 15.59 -12.52 20.66
C SER A 391 17.10 -12.34 20.84
N LYS A 392 17.87 -13.00 19.97
CA LYS A 392 19.33 -12.97 19.98
C LYS A 392 19.86 -12.22 18.77
N GLY A 393 20.96 -11.49 18.95
CA GLY A 393 21.76 -10.97 17.84
C GLY A 393 22.97 -11.86 17.59
N ASP A 394 23.33 -12.08 16.33
CA ASP A 394 24.38 -13.02 15.89
C ASP A 394 25.71 -12.85 16.63
N LYS A 395 26.06 -11.60 16.96
CA LYS A 395 27.33 -11.25 17.64
C LYS A 395 27.16 -10.87 19.11
N SER A 396 25.96 -10.47 19.51
CA SER A 396 25.71 -9.89 20.84
C SER A 396 25.06 -10.85 21.83
N GLY A 397 24.50 -11.97 21.37
CA GLY A 397 23.62 -12.79 22.18
C GLY A 397 22.28 -12.09 22.48
N ASN A 398 21.61 -12.51 23.55
CA ASN A 398 20.39 -11.87 24.07
C ASN A 398 20.72 -10.65 24.95
N ALA A 399 19.69 -10.00 25.49
CA ALA A 399 19.87 -8.83 26.35
C ALA A 399 20.66 -9.15 27.65
N LEU A 400 20.54 -10.38 28.18
CA LEU A 400 21.27 -10.80 29.38
C LEU A 400 22.77 -10.98 29.10
N ASP A 401 23.12 -11.53 27.94
CA ASP A 401 24.52 -11.63 27.49
C ASP A 401 25.16 -10.24 27.40
N VAL A 402 24.41 -9.25 26.88
CA VAL A 402 24.84 -7.85 26.83
C VAL A 402 25.00 -7.28 28.24
N ALA A 403 24.02 -7.46 29.14
CA ALA A 403 24.10 -6.95 30.50
C ALA A 403 25.31 -7.52 31.27
N ILE A 404 25.61 -8.81 31.10
CA ILE A 404 26.79 -9.48 31.67
C ILE A 404 28.07 -8.89 31.12
N LYS A 405 28.17 -8.76 29.78
CA LYS A 405 29.36 -8.21 29.10
C LYS A 405 29.72 -6.80 29.60
N TYR A 406 28.73 -5.98 29.91
CA TYR A 406 28.92 -4.61 30.40
C TYR A 406 28.80 -4.47 31.93
N ASN A 407 28.67 -5.58 32.67
CA ASN A 407 28.56 -5.61 34.13
C ASN A 407 27.40 -4.75 34.71
N ASN A 408 26.28 -4.68 34.00
CA ASN A 408 25.08 -3.96 34.47
C ASN A 408 24.28 -4.86 35.43
N LYS A 409 24.60 -4.78 36.72
CA LYS A 409 24.04 -5.68 37.75
C LYS A 409 22.51 -5.61 37.85
N LYS A 410 21.94 -4.41 37.75
CA LYS A 410 20.49 -4.22 37.86
C LYS A 410 19.75 -4.76 36.62
N ALA A 411 20.30 -4.59 35.41
CA ALA A 411 19.75 -5.24 34.23
C ALA A 411 19.84 -6.76 34.31
N ILE A 412 20.95 -7.33 34.81
CA ILE A 412 21.09 -8.78 35.01
C ILE A 412 19.97 -9.31 35.91
N GLU A 413 19.67 -8.62 37.00
CA GLU A 413 18.59 -8.99 37.92
C GLU A 413 17.22 -8.92 37.23
N GLN A 414 16.89 -7.79 36.60
CA GLN A 414 15.62 -7.59 35.88
C GLN A 414 15.40 -8.65 34.78
N LEU A 415 16.44 -8.96 34.01
CA LEU A 415 16.36 -9.91 32.89
C LEU A 415 16.23 -11.36 33.38
N LYS A 416 16.86 -11.73 34.50
CA LYS A 416 16.66 -13.04 35.13
C LYS A 416 15.25 -13.21 35.68
N GLN A 417 14.65 -12.15 36.24
CA GLN A 417 13.28 -12.19 36.76
C GLN A 417 12.25 -12.50 35.68
N VAL A 418 12.50 -12.10 34.42
CA VAL A 418 11.65 -12.44 33.27
C VAL A 418 12.05 -13.74 32.56
N GLY A 419 12.94 -14.53 33.17
CA GLY A 419 13.28 -15.87 32.72
C GLY A 419 14.36 -15.95 31.62
N LEU A 420 15.08 -14.86 31.31
CA LEU A 420 16.23 -14.97 30.40
C LEU A 420 17.36 -15.75 31.07
N THR A 421 17.94 -16.69 30.30
CA THR A 421 19.20 -17.35 30.63
C THR A 421 20.29 -16.86 29.69
N PRO A 422 21.58 -16.85 30.12
CA PRO A 422 22.69 -16.54 29.21
C PRO A 422 22.65 -17.49 28.01
N SER A 423 23.00 -17.00 26.83
CA SER A 423 23.20 -17.88 25.69
C SER A 423 24.40 -18.78 25.98
N LEU A 424 24.23 -20.10 25.83
CA LEU A 424 25.35 -21.03 25.88
C LEU A 424 26.38 -20.59 24.83
N SER A 425 27.60 -20.31 25.29
CA SER A 425 28.73 -19.87 24.48
C SER A 425 29.25 -20.97 23.57
#